data_AF-A0A5E4YJD5-F1
#
_entry.id   AF-A0A5E4YJD5-F1
#
_cell.length_a   1.000
_cell.length_b   1.000
_cell.length_c   1.000
_cell.angle_alpha   90.00
_cell.angle_beta   90.00
_cell.angle_gamma   90.00
#
_symmetry.space_group_name_H-M   'P 1'
#
loop_
_entity.id
_entity.type
_entity.pdbx_description
1 polymer ?
#
loop_
_entity_poly.entity_id
_entity_poly.type
_entity_poly.pdbx_seq_one_letter_code
_entity_poly.pdbx_strand_id
1 'polypeptide(L)' 'MKMIVIVDKQGALVAAQQSDGGLRGQVAGIAAGPDQKAHVIDVPDDVVQLKDPQAFASRIGSLVPRA' A
#
# COMPACT_ATOMS: atom_id res chain seq x y z
N MET A 1 -0.95 10.39 6.11
CA MET A 1 0.41 10.02 5.62
C MET A 1 0.30 9.35 4.25
N LYS A 2 1.36 9.28 3.41
CA LYS A 2 1.34 8.52 2.15
C LYS A 2 2.02 7.17 2.27
N MET A 3 1.41 6.15 1.69
CA MET A 3 1.93 4.78 1.67
C MET A 3 1.85 4.20 0.27
N ILE A 4 2.90 3.50 -0.13
CA ILE A 4 2.91 2.67 -1.33
C ILE A 4 2.41 1.29 -0.93
N VAL A 5 1.39 0.80 -1.61
CA VAL A 5 0.81 -0.52 -1.36
C VAL A 5 0.82 -1.32 -2.65
N ILE A 6 1.25 -2.57 -2.59
CA ILE A 6 1.21 -3.51 -3.70
C ILE A 6 0.05 -4.46 -3.44
N VAL A 7 -0.84 -4.57 -4.42
CA VAL A 7 -1.91 -5.57 -4.42
C VAL A 7 -1.73 -6.56 -5.56
N ASP A 8 -2.16 -7.80 -5.36
CA ASP A 8 -2.27 -8.77 -6.44
C ASP A 8 -3.53 -8.54 -7.30
N LYS A 9 -3.74 -9.37 -8.33
CA LYS A 9 -4.92 -9.32 -9.20
C LYS A 9 -6.23 -9.59 -8.49
N GLN A 10 -6.20 -10.23 -7.33
CA GLN A 10 -7.36 -10.45 -6.47
C GLN A 10 -7.62 -9.27 -5.52
N GLY A 11 -6.74 -8.27 -5.52
CA GLY A 11 -6.80 -7.11 -4.64
C GLY A 11 -6.28 -7.37 -3.23
N ALA A 12 -5.57 -8.49 -3.00
CA ALA A 12 -4.96 -8.79 -1.71
C ALA A 12 -3.67 -8.00 -1.53
N LEU A 13 -3.45 -7.46 -0.33
CA LEU A 13 -2.24 -6.72 0.02
C LEU A 13 -1.03 -7.67 0.08
N VAL A 14 -0.05 -7.44 -0.80
CA VAL A 14 1.19 -8.22 -0.87
C VAL A 14 2.32 -7.52 -0.12
N ALA A 15 2.40 -6.19 -0.23
CA ALA A 15 3.40 -5.40 0.47
C ALA A 15 2.89 -3.97 0.71
N ALA A 16 3.43 -3.33 1.74
CA ALA A 16 3.21 -1.92 2.02
C ALA A 16 4.54 -1.28 2.45
N GLN A 17 4.83 -0.09 1.93
CA GLN A 17 5.99 0.71 2.31
C GLN A 17 5.56 2.15 2.55
N GLN A 18 5.92 2.68 3.71
CA GLN A 18 5.72 4.08 4.03
C GLN A 18 6.53 4.96 3.05
N SER A 19 5.87 5.97 2.48
CA SER A 19 6.52 6.91 1.58
C SER A 19 6.86 8.18 2.35
N ASP A 20 8.14 8.36 2.66
CA ASP A 20 8.65 9.58 3.31
C ASP A 20 8.81 10.74 2.32
N GLY A 21 7.72 11.09 1.62
CA GLY A 21 7.50 12.39 0.96
C GLY A 21 8.47 12.83 -0.16
N GLY A 22 9.63 12.22 -0.30
CA GLY A 22 10.60 12.47 -1.34
C GLY A 22 10.46 11.40 -2.40
N LEU A 23 9.83 11.76 -3.51
CA LEU A 23 10.13 11.32 -4.88
C LEU A 23 8.86 11.45 -5.73
N ARG A 24 8.75 12.61 -6.37
CA ARG A 24 8.07 12.74 -7.65
C ARG A 24 8.69 11.71 -8.61
N GLY A 25 7.99 10.62 -8.88
CA GLY A 25 8.18 9.81 -10.09
C GLY A 25 9.28 8.75 -10.10
N GLN A 26 9.89 8.39 -8.97
CA GLN A 26 10.79 7.23 -8.91
C GLN A 26 10.34 6.29 -7.80
N VAL A 27 9.59 5.26 -8.21
CA VAL A 27 9.35 4.05 -7.41
C VAL A 27 10.65 3.24 -7.41
N ALA A 28 11.70 3.78 -6.80
CA ALA A 28 13.00 3.12 -6.71
C ALA A 28 12.98 2.14 -5.53
N GLY A 29 12.69 0.86 -5.81
CA GLY A 29 12.88 -0.24 -4.86
C GLY A 29 11.74 -1.26 -4.78
N ILE A 30 10.53 -0.87 -5.20
CA ILE A 30 9.39 -1.79 -5.26
C ILE A 30 9.00 -2.02 -6.72
N ALA A 31 9.48 -3.13 -7.28
CA ALA A 31 8.92 -3.66 -8.51
C ALA A 31 7.70 -4.52 -8.14
N ALA A 32 6.50 -4.10 -8.56
CA ALA A 32 5.34 -4.97 -8.50
C ALA A 32 5.64 -6.22 -9.37
N GLY A 33 5.44 -7.41 -8.80
CA GLY A 33 5.61 -8.66 -9.52
C GLY A 33 4.58 -8.85 -10.65
N PRO A 34 4.66 -9.95 -11.40
CA PRO A 34 3.62 -10.32 -12.37
C PRO A 34 2.24 -10.32 -11.70
N ASP A 35 1.23 -9.77 -12.38
CA ASP A 35 -0.13 -9.61 -11.86
C ASP A 35 -0.27 -8.72 -10.60
N GLN A 36 0.75 -7.95 -10.22
CA GLN A 36 0.68 -7.02 -9.10
C GLN A 36 0.58 -5.56 -9.57
N LYS A 37 -0.08 -4.73 -8.76
CA LYS A 37 -0.21 -3.29 -8.99
C LYS A 37 0.23 -2.52 -7.77
N ALA A 38 1.06 -1.50 -8.00
CA ALA A 38 1.44 -0.54 -6.97
C ALA A 38 0.47 0.64 -6.96
N HIS A 39 -0.04 1.00 -5.79
CA HIS A 39 -0.88 2.16 -5.55
C HIS A 39 -0.22 3.06 -4.52
N VAL A 40 -0.36 4.37 -4.68
CA VAL A 40 -0.03 5.34 -3.65
C VAL A 40 -1.33 5.78 -3.02
N ILE A 41 -1.52 5.47 -1.74
CA ILE A 41 -2.74 5.81 -1.00
C ILE A 41 -2.41 6.74 0.16
N ASP A 42 -3.40 7.57 0.51
CA ASP A 42 -3.38 8.31 1.76
C ASP A 42 -3.87 7.39 2.88
N VAL A 43 -3.01 7.16 3.88
CA VAL A 43 -3.28 6.31 5.03
C VAL A 43 -3.45 7.20 6.26
N PRO A 44 -4.57 7.04 7.00
CA PRO A 44 -4.77 7.75 8.26
C PRO A 44 -3.93 7.13 9.39
N ASP A 45 -3.57 7.96 10.37
CA ASP A 45 -2.56 7.59 11.38
C ASP A 45 -3.01 6.45 12.30
N ASP A 46 -4.31 6.28 12.48
CA ASP A 46 -4.92 5.18 13.23
C ASP A 46 -4.64 3.82 12.57
N VAL A 47 -4.57 3.76 11.24
CA VAL A 47 -4.26 2.55 10.49
C VAL A 47 -2.76 2.21 10.60
N VAL A 48 -1.87 3.20 10.56
CA VAL A 48 -0.41 2.97 10.70
C VAL A 48 -0.06 2.42 12.08
N GLN A 49 -0.81 2.78 13.11
CA GLN A 49 -0.61 2.31 14.48
C GLN A 49 -1.17 0.90 14.74
N LEU A 50 -1.85 0.28 13.77
CA LEU A 50 -2.35 -1.08 13.90
C LEU A 50 -1.17 -2.06 13.97
N LYS A 51 -1.01 -2.67 15.15
CA LYS A 51 -0.02 -3.73 15.37
C LYS A 51 -0.45 -5.09 14.85
N ASP A 52 -1.76 -5.29 14.69
CA ASP A 52 -2.31 -6.52 14.15
C ASP A 52 -2.20 -6.53 12.62
N PRO A 53 -1.43 -7.46 12.02
CA PRO A 53 -1.24 -7.51 10.57
C PRO A 53 -2.53 -7.72 9.79
N GLN A 54 -3.49 -8.47 10.35
CA GLN A 54 -4.75 -8.78 9.69
C GLN A 54 -5.70 -7.57 9.67
N ALA A 55 -5.81 -6.85 10.79
CA ALA A 55 -6.53 -5.58 10.87
C ALA A 55 -5.91 -4.53 9.96
N PHE A 56 -4.58 -4.43 9.92
CA PHE A 56 -3.86 -3.54 9.00
C PHE A 56 -4.18 -3.84 7.54
N ALA A 57 -4.01 -5.09 7.10
CA ALA A 57 -4.28 -5.50 5.72
C ALA A 57 -5.74 -5.26 5.30
N SER A 58 -6.69 -5.52 6.20
CA SER A 58 -8.12 -5.29 5.95
C SER A 58 -8.44 -3.80 5.78
N ARG A 59 -7.85 -2.93 6.60
CA ARG A 59 -8.03 -1.47 6.49
C ARG A 59 -7.38 -0.93 5.23
N ILE A 60 -6.14 -1.29 4.95
CA ILE A 60 -5.45 -0.89 3.72
C ILE A 60 -6.22 -1.34 2.48
N GLY A 61 -6.72 -2.58 2.44
CA GLY A 61 -7.50 -3.10 1.31
C GLY A 61 -8.78 -2.31 1.02
N SER A 62 -9.35 -1.63 2.02
CA SER A 62 -10.51 -0.74 1.83
C SER A 62 -10.15 0.64 1.25
N LEU A 63 -8.88 1.04 1.36
CA LEU A 63 -8.35 2.33 0.88
C LEU A 63 -7.75 2.24 -0.53
N VAL A 64 -7.45 1.03 -1.01
CA VAL A 64 -6.95 0.83 -2.38
C VAL A 64 -8.11 1.00 -3.38
N PRO A 65 -7.96 1.87 -4.39
CA PRO A 65 -8.94 1.99 -5.46
C PRO A 65 -9.09 0.66 -6.21
N ARG A 66 -10.29 0.08 -6.17
CA ARG A 66 -10.62 -1.08 -7.01
C ARG A 66 -10.96 -0.56 -8.41
N ALA A 67 -10.10 -0.90 -9.38
CA ALA A 67 -10.35 -0.62 -10.80
C ALA A 67 -11.35 -1.62 -11.38
#